data_AF-A0A384JGM2-F1
#
_entry.id   AF-A0A384JGM2-F1
#
_cell.length_a   1.000
_cell.length_b   1.000
_cell.length_c   1.000
_cell.angle_alpha   90.00
_cell.angle_beta   90.00
_cell.angle_gamma   90.00
#
_symmetry.space_group_name_H-M   'P 1'
#
loop_
_entity.id
_entity.type
_entity.pdbx_description
1 polymer ?
#
loop_
_entity_poly.entity_id
_entity_poly.type
_entity_poly.pdbx_seq_one_letter_code
_entity_poly.pdbx_strand_id
1 'polypeptide(L)'
;MAAMTSQKEEVEKAPRLPMPSRNPLPLSAAQEAQVQEVYHTRVRSYCAAEIKVFAECALGRTFTAPFKCREQNRAMNNCMISHATQSEKDAAREEWFSLRLQRQRDREAREARRKEQEKFHREWWGLPTEDREGEKGKELMRNAERVGGFPKRDEGQLSKDRHR
;
A
#
# COMPACT_ATOMS: atom_id res chain seq x y z
N MET A 1 -3.86 -18.33 -6.57
CA MET A 1 -4.12 -18.46 -5.12
C MET A 1 -2.92 -19.00 -4.32
N ALA A 2 -1.91 -19.63 -4.93
CA ALA A 2 -0.75 -20.20 -4.21
C ALA A 2 0.25 -19.19 -3.60
N ALA A 3 0.31 -17.94 -4.09
CA ALA A 3 1.25 -16.94 -3.55
C ALA A 3 0.79 -16.32 -2.21
N MET A 4 -0.52 -16.31 -1.94
CA MET A 4 -1.11 -15.72 -0.72
C MET A 4 -1.00 -16.65 0.50
N THR A 5 -0.93 -17.96 0.29
CA THR A 5 -0.72 -18.94 1.36
C THR A 5 0.70 -18.87 1.91
N SER A 6 1.71 -18.67 1.04
CA SER A 6 3.11 -18.57 1.43
C SER A 6 3.42 -17.34 2.30
N GLN A 7 2.79 -16.19 2.03
CA GLN A 7 2.96 -14.99 2.87
C GLN A 7 2.36 -15.15 4.28
N LYS A 8 1.28 -15.94 4.42
CA LYS A 8 0.65 -16.20 5.71
C LYS A 8 1.53 -17.08 6.61
N GLU A 9 2.26 -18.03 6.02
CA GLU A 9 3.20 -18.90 6.73
C GLU A 9 4.46 -18.14 7.22
N GLU A 10 4.93 -17.14 6.47
CA GLU A 10 6.07 -16.32 6.93
C GLU A 10 5.71 -15.38 8.08
N VAL A 11 4.44 -14.90 8.14
CA VAL A 11 3.92 -14.12 9.27
C VAL A 11 3.94 -14.94 10.57
N GLU A 12 3.79 -16.27 10.47
CA GLU A 12 3.74 -17.16 11.62
C GLU A 12 5.14 -17.51 12.18
N LYS A 13 6.21 -17.36 11.38
CA LYS A 13 7.58 -17.72 11.77
C LYS A 13 8.37 -16.63 12.49
N ALA A 14 7.93 -15.37 12.47
CA ALA A 14 8.63 -14.31 13.19
C ALA A 14 8.39 -14.45 14.72
N PRO A 15 9.44 -14.43 15.56
CA PRO A 15 9.27 -14.55 17.00
C PRO A 15 8.44 -13.36 17.53
N ARG A 16 7.31 -13.67 18.19
CA ARG A 16 6.47 -12.67 18.85
C ARG A 16 7.25 -12.05 20.00
N LEU A 17 7.47 -10.74 19.95
CA LEU A 17 8.16 -10.04 21.03
C LEU A 17 7.21 -9.79 22.21
N PRO A 18 7.70 -9.89 23.47
CA PRO A 18 6.90 -9.56 24.64
C PRO A 18 6.58 -8.06 24.70
N MET A 19 5.50 -7.72 25.40
CA MET A 19 5.09 -6.33 25.61
C MET A 19 6.20 -5.56 26.37
N PRO A 20 6.65 -4.38 25.88
CA PRO A 20 7.76 -3.64 26.50
C PRO A 20 7.52 -3.16 27.95
N SER A 21 6.28 -2.82 28.33
CA SER A 21 5.94 -2.36 29.69
C SER A 21 4.46 -2.53 29.98
N ARG A 22 4.09 -2.90 31.22
CA ARG A 22 2.67 -3.09 31.66
C ARG A 22 1.84 -1.80 31.75
N ASN A 23 2.49 -0.63 31.84
CA ASN A 23 1.80 0.66 31.79
C ASN A 23 1.57 1.05 30.32
N PRO A 24 0.35 1.45 29.90
CA PRO A 24 0.09 1.85 28.52
C PRO A 24 1.04 2.97 28.07
N LEU A 25 1.91 2.65 27.12
CA LEU A 25 2.80 3.63 26.51
C LEU A 25 1.97 4.60 25.66
N PRO A 26 2.16 5.93 25.79
CA PRO A 26 1.52 6.87 24.89
C PRO A 26 2.08 6.65 23.47
N LEU A 27 1.20 6.28 22.55
CA LEU A 27 1.53 6.05 21.15
C LEU A 27 1.28 7.33 20.34
N SER A 28 1.98 7.49 19.22
CA SER A 28 1.64 8.55 18.27
C SER A 28 0.29 8.24 17.61
N ALA A 29 -0.44 9.27 17.16
CA ALA A 29 -1.75 9.09 16.53
C ALA A 29 -1.72 8.08 15.35
N ALA A 30 -0.63 8.07 14.57
CA ALA A 30 -0.46 7.10 13.48
C ALA A 30 -0.26 5.66 13.99
N GLN A 31 0.40 5.47 15.12
CA GLN A 31 0.56 4.15 15.75
C GLN A 31 -0.76 3.68 16.36
N GLU A 32 -1.54 4.57 16.97
CA GLU A 32 -2.87 4.25 17.49
C GLU A 32 -3.84 3.83 16.38
N ALA A 33 -3.79 4.48 15.22
CA ALA A 33 -4.58 4.06 14.05
C ALA A 33 -4.25 2.62 13.62
N GLN A 34 -2.96 2.24 13.60
CA GLN A 34 -2.56 0.86 13.27
C GLN A 34 -3.03 -0.15 14.34
N VAL A 35 -3.02 0.23 15.62
CA VAL A 35 -3.59 -0.61 16.68
C VAL A 35 -5.09 -0.79 16.48
N GLN A 36 -5.81 0.29 16.12
CA GLN A 36 -7.24 0.21 15.82
C GLN A 36 -7.53 -0.70 14.62
N GLU A 37 -6.67 -0.71 13.60
CA GLU A 37 -6.80 -1.63 12.46
C GLU A 37 -6.66 -3.10 12.88
N VAL A 38 -5.67 -3.43 13.73
CA VAL A 38 -5.50 -4.77 14.29
C VAL A 38 -6.73 -5.16 15.11
N TYR A 39 -7.20 -4.27 15.98
CA TYR A 39 -8.41 -4.46 16.79
C TYR A 39 -9.65 -4.71 15.92
N HIS A 40 -9.91 -3.88 14.90
CA HIS A 40 -11.04 -4.08 13.99
C HIS A 40 -10.94 -5.39 13.21
N THR A 41 -9.73 -5.78 12.80
CA THR A 41 -9.50 -7.06 12.11
C THR A 41 -9.83 -8.23 13.03
N ARG A 42 -9.42 -8.16 14.30
CA ARG A 42 -9.71 -9.18 15.32
C ARG A 42 -11.21 -9.30 15.60
N VAL A 43 -11.89 -8.18 15.84
CA VAL A 43 -13.34 -8.16 16.09
C VAL A 43 -14.12 -8.73 14.89
N ARG A 44 -13.73 -8.36 13.67
CA ARG A 44 -14.32 -8.94 12.45
C ARG A 44 -14.05 -10.43 12.31
N SER A 45 -12.93 -10.93 12.83
CA SER A 45 -12.63 -12.37 12.81
C SER A 45 -13.58 -13.18 13.71
N TYR A 46 -13.95 -12.65 14.88
CA TYR A 46 -14.95 -13.28 15.75
C TYR A 46 -16.35 -13.24 15.14
N CYS A 47 -16.71 -12.10 14.54
CA CYS A 47 -18.02 -11.88 13.91
C CYS A 47 -18.09 -12.32 12.44
N ALA A 48 -17.17 -13.18 11.97
CA ALA A 48 -17.06 -13.55 10.56
C ALA A 48 -18.34 -14.20 10.00
N ALA A 49 -19.06 -14.97 10.83
CA ALA A 49 -20.32 -15.60 10.45
C ALA A 49 -21.41 -14.56 10.12
N GLU A 50 -21.63 -13.60 11.01
CA GLU A 50 -22.63 -12.53 10.82
C GLU A 50 -22.27 -11.61 9.65
N ILE A 51 -20.98 -11.30 9.50
CA ILE A 51 -20.48 -10.51 8.36
C ILE A 51 -20.76 -11.23 7.04
N LYS A 52 -20.60 -12.55 7.00
CA LYS A 52 -20.88 -13.36 5.80
C LYS A 52 -22.36 -13.31 5.43
N VAL A 53 -23.26 -13.46 6.40
CA VAL A 53 -24.72 -13.37 6.17
C VAL A 53 -25.11 -11.98 5.66
N PHE A 54 -24.55 -10.92 6.23
CA PHE A 54 -24.75 -9.56 5.73
C PHE A 54 -24.21 -9.39 4.30
N ALA A 55 -23.01 -9.91 4.02
CA ALA A 55 -22.39 -9.84 2.71
C ALA A 55 -23.25 -10.53 1.65
N GLU A 56 -23.73 -11.75 1.92
CA GLU A 56 -24.62 -12.51 1.03
C GLU A 56 -25.91 -11.75 0.69
N CYS A 57 -26.50 -11.05 1.66
CA CYS A 57 -27.66 -10.20 1.42
C CYS A 57 -27.31 -8.97 0.56
N ALA A 58 -26.13 -8.37 0.79
CA ALA A 58 -25.65 -7.18 0.11
C ALA A 58 -25.13 -7.44 -1.32
N LEU A 59 -24.84 -8.70 -1.69
CA LEU A 59 -24.45 -9.08 -3.04
C LEU A 59 -25.53 -8.65 -4.04
N GLY A 60 -25.17 -7.72 -4.93
CA GLY A 60 -26.07 -7.17 -5.96
C GLY A 60 -27.02 -6.07 -5.49
N ARG A 61 -26.91 -5.58 -4.25
CA ARG A 61 -27.78 -4.53 -3.68
C ARG A 61 -26.96 -3.36 -3.12
N THR A 62 -26.27 -2.60 -3.97
CA THR A 62 -25.40 -1.50 -3.50
C THR A 62 -26.17 -0.37 -2.82
N PHE A 63 -27.22 0.14 -3.47
CA PHE A 63 -27.98 1.29 -2.98
C PHE A 63 -29.10 0.93 -1.99
N THR A 64 -29.68 -0.27 -2.12
CA THR A 64 -30.83 -0.70 -1.30
C THR A 64 -30.46 -1.61 -0.13
N ALA A 65 -29.18 -2.02 -0.02
CA ALA A 65 -28.65 -2.80 1.11
C ALA A 65 -29.05 -2.27 2.51
N PRO A 66 -28.93 -0.97 2.83
CA PRO A 66 -29.21 -0.51 4.20
C PRO A 66 -30.67 -0.68 4.61
N PHE A 67 -31.60 -0.73 3.64
CA PHE A 67 -33.03 -0.94 3.90
C PHE A 67 -33.40 -2.42 3.82
N LYS A 68 -32.97 -3.12 2.76
CA LYS A 68 -33.34 -4.53 2.52
C LYS A 68 -32.60 -5.53 3.41
N CYS A 69 -31.35 -5.22 3.79
CA CYS A 69 -30.51 -6.07 4.64
C CYS A 69 -30.39 -5.53 6.07
N ARG A 70 -31.40 -4.77 6.54
CA ARG A 70 -31.36 -4.07 7.82
C ARG A 70 -31.25 -5.02 9.01
N GLU A 71 -31.90 -6.18 8.95
CA GLU A 71 -31.88 -7.18 10.02
C GLU A 71 -30.49 -7.82 10.16
N GLN A 72 -29.90 -8.23 9.04
CA GLN A 72 -28.56 -8.81 8.99
C GLN A 72 -27.51 -7.78 9.44
N ASN A 73 -27.68 -6.51 9.03
CA ASN A 73 -26.79 -5.42 9.46
C ASN A 73 -26.85 -5.20 10.98
N ARG A 74 -28.05 -5.25 11.58
CA ARG A 74 -28.22 -5.16 13.05
C ARG A 74 -27.58 -6.35 13.76
N ALA A 75 -27.80 -7.58 13.29
CA ALA A 75 -27.19 -8.78 13.87
C ALA A 75 -25.66 -8.69 13.87
N MET A 76 -25.08 -8.32 12.73
CA MET A 76 -23.65 -8.09 12.56
C MET A 76 -23.12 -7.00 13.52
N ASN A 77 -23.80 -5.85 13.61
CA ASN A 77 -23.37 -4.77 14.51
C ASN A 77 -23.48 -5.16 15.98
N ASN A 78 -24.52 -5.91 16.37
CA ASN A 78 -24.67 -6.38 17.74
C ASN A 78 -23.49 -7.29 18.14
N CYS A 79 -23.05 -8.19 17.25
CA CYS A 79 -21.84 -8.99 17.48
C CYS A 79 -20.59 -8.11 17.62
N MET A 80 -20.41 -7.10 16.75
CA MET A 80 -19.25 -6.23 16.85
C MET A 80 -19.24 -5.43 18.17
N ILE A 81 -20.39 -4.99 18.65
CA ILE A 81 -20.54 -4.25 19.91
C ILE A 81 -20.26 -5.17 21.11
N SER A 82 -20.69 -6.44 21.09
CA SER A 82 -20.41 -7.36 22.20
C SER A 82 -18.92 -7.65 22.37
N HIS A 83 -18.16 -7.66 21.28
CA HIS A 83 -16.70 -7.81 21.31
C HIS A 83 -15.95 -6.48 21.43
N ALA A 84 -16.64 -5.35 21.56
CA ALA A 84 -16.03 -4.03 21.67
C ALA A 84 -15.52 -3.70 23.08
N THR A 85 -14.84 -4.65 23.71
CA THR A 85 -14.36 -4.52 25.10
C THR A 85 -12.97 -3.89 25.18
N GLN A 86 -12.65 -3.33 26.34
CA GLN A 86 -11.32 -2.77 26.61
C GLN A 86 -10.24 -3.86 26.58
N SER A 87 -10.57 -5.08 27.03
CA SER A 87 -9.64 -6.22 27.00
C SER A 87 -9.20 -6.59 25.59
N GLU A 88 -10.11 -6.55 24.61
CA GLU A 88 -9.76 -6.81 23.20
C GLU A 88 -8.88 -5.71 22.62
N LYS A 89 -9.07 -4.45 23.04
CA LYS A 89 -8.19 -3.34 22.64
C LYS A 89 -6.78 -3.50 23.20
N ASP A 90 -6.64 -3.92 24.44
CA ASP A 90 -5.33 -4.13 25.06
C ASP A 90 -4.64 -5.38 24.48
N ALA A 91 -5.39 -6.45 24.22
CA ALA A 91 -4.87 -7.63 23.50
C ALA A 91 -4.45 -7.30 22.05
N ALA A 92 -5.15 -6.39 21.36
CA ALA A 92 -4.76 -5.91 20.05
C ALA A 92 -3.51 -5.03 20.10
N ARG A 93 -3.33 -4.23 21.16
CA ARG A 93 -2.07 -3.50 21.41
C ARG A 93 -0.90 -4.47 21.57
N GLU A 94 -1.06 -5.50 22.40
CA GLU A 94 -0.03 -6.52 22.62
C GLU A 94 0.36 -7.22 21.31
N GLU A 95 -0.64 -7.62 20.52
CA GLU A 95 -0.42 -8.20 19.21
C GLU A 95 0.34 -7.23 18.30
N TRP A 96 -0.10 -5.97 18.22
CA TRP A 96 0.58 -4.94 17.44
C TRP A 96 2.04 -4.77 17.87
N PHE A 97 2.34 -4.73 19.17
CA PHE A 97 3.73 -4.67 19.66
C PHE A 97 4.53 -5.93 19.33
N SER A 98 3.92 -7.11 19.42
CA SER A 98 4.59 -8.39 19.15
C SER A 98 5.09 -8.49 17.71
N LEU A 99 4.37 -7.88 16.76
CA LEU A 99 4.70 -7.85 15.33
C LEU A 99 5.71 -6.73 14.97
N ARG A 100 6.27 -6.00 15.93
CA ARG A 100 7.20 -4.89 15.67
C ARG A 100 8.41 -5.31 14.83
N LEU A 101 8.99 -6.48 15.12
CA LEU A 101 10.14 -6.99 14.38
C LEU A 101 9.76 -7.36 12.94
N GLN A 102 8.59 -7.96 12.76
CA GLN A 102 8.08 -8.29 11.43
C GLN A 102 7.88 -7.02 10.61
N ARG A 103 7.28 -5.97 11.17
CA ARG A 103 7.12 -4.68 10.48
C ARG A 103 8.46 -4.03 10.09
N GLN A 104 9.53 -4.27 10.85
CA GLN A 104 10.87 -3.83 10.43
C GLN A 104 11.38 -4.60 9.21
N ARG A 105 11.30 -5.95 9.26
CA ARG A 105 11.68 -6.80 8.13
C ARG A 105 10.89 -6.47 6.86
N ASP A 106 9.59 -6.22 6.99
CA ASP A 106 8.74 -5.84 5.86
C ASP A 106 9.13 -4.50 5.25
N ARG A 107 9.57 -3.54 6.08
CA ARG A 107 10.10 -2.25 5.59
C ARG A 107 11.40 -2.45 4.83
N GLU A 108 12.35 -3.18 5.41
CA GLU A 108 13.63 -3.49 4.77
C GLU A 108 13.43 -4.22 3.44
N ALA A 109 12.54 -5.21 3.38
CA ALA A 109 12.21 -5.93 2.16
C ALA A 109 11.54 -5.04 1.10
N ARG A 110 10.65 -4.13 1.51
CA ARG A 110 10.04 -3.14 0.58
C ARG A 110 11.08 -2.16 0.03
N GLU A 111 12.02 -1.73 0.85
CA GLU A 111 13.11 -0.85 0.42
C GLU A 111 14.09 -1.57 -0.51
N ALA A 112 14.41 -2.84 -0.25
CA ALA A 112 15.21 -3.66 -1.15
C ALA A 112 14.53 -3.79 -2.53
N ARG A 113 13.24 -4.13 -2.55
CA ARG A 113 12.45 -4.19 -3.80
C ARG A 113 12.37 -2.83 -4.50
N ARG A 114 12.26 -1.73 -3.76
CA ARG A 114 12.27 -0.38 -4.34
C ARG A 114 13.61 -0.07 -5.00
N LYS A 115 14.73 -0.40 -4.35
CA LYS A 115 16.09 -0.24 -4.93
C LYS A 115 16.29 -1.11 -6.17
N GLU A 116 15.78 -2.33 -6.17
CA GLU A 116 15.80 -3.20 -7.35
C GLU A 116 14.95 -2.63 -8.49
N GLN A 117 13.74 -2.14 -8.20
CA GLN A 117 12.90 -1.47 -9.18
C GLN A 117 13.52 -0.17 -9.69
N GLU A 118 14.19 0.61 -8.84
CA GLU A 118 14.94 1.80 -9.24
C GLU A 118 16.13 1.44 -10.15
N LYS A 119 16.84 0.34 -9.86
CA LYS A 119 17.90 -0.19 -10.74
C LYS A 119 17.33 -0.64 -12.08
N PHE A 120 16.26 -1.42 -12.07
CA PHE A 120 15.59 -1.90 -13.28
C PHE A 120 15.03 -0.74 -14.10
N HIS A 121 14.36 0.23 -13.45
CA HIS A 121 13.86 1.44 -14.10
C HIS A 121 15.00 2.30 -14.63
N ARG A 122 16.14 2.37 -13.92
CA ARG A 122 17.35 3.01 -14.43
C ARG A 122 17.86 2.28 -15.65
N GLU A 123 18.06 0.97 -15.61
CA GLU A 123 18.53 0.18 -16.76
C GLU A 123 17.59 0.22 -17.97
N TRP A 124 16.28 0.26 -17.74
CA TRP A 124 15.25 0.22 -18.79
C TRP A 124 14.90 1.61 -19.37
N TRP A 125 14.98 2.67 -18.56
CA TRP A 125 14.60 4.04 -18.96
C TRP A 125 15.77 5.06 -18.96
N GLY A 126 16.97 4.66 -18.54
CA GLY A 126 18.15 5.51 -18.45
C GLY A 126 19.43 4.77 -18.84
N LEU A 127 19.99 5.11 -20.01
CA LEU A 127 21.34 4.71 -20.39
C LEU A 127 22.28 4.78 -19.15
N PRO A 128 23.12 3.76 -18.88
CA PRO A 128 24.16 3.81 -17.86
C PRO A 128 24.88 5.16 -17.89
N THR A 129 25.35 5.68 -16.74
CA THR A 129 25.95 7.03 -16.70
C THR A 129 27.05 7.20 -17.76
N GLU A 130 27.80 6.14 -18.06
CA GLU A 130 28.82 6.10 -19.11
C GLU A 130 28.22 6.23 -20.53
N ASP A 131 27.06 5.63 -20.80
CA ASP A 131 26.36 5.77 -22.08
C ASP A 131 25.61 7.12 -22.19
N ARG A 132 25.16 7.71 -21.07
CA ARG A 132 24.55 9.05 -21.02
C ARG A 132 25.56 10.15 -21.37
N GLU A 133 26.81 10.00 -20.93
CA GLU A 133 27.93 10.90 -21.24
C GLU A 133 28.64 10.55 -22.56
N GLY A 134 28.48 9.30 -23.02
CA GLY A 134 28.91 8.81 -24.32
C GLY A 134 28.07 9.34 -25.50
N GLU A 135 28.47 8.97 -26.72
CA GLU A 135 27.83 9.45 -27.95
C GLU A 135 26.35 9.08 -28.05
N LYS A 136 25.96 7.88 -27.56
CA LYS A 136 24.58 7.39 -27.60
C LYS A 136 23.62 8.20 -26.74
N GLY A 137 24.06 8.67 -25.56
CA GLY A 137 23.29 9.54 -24.69
C GLY A 137 23.11 10.94 -25.26
N LYS A 138 24.15 11.49 -25.89
CA LYS A 138 24.09 12.78 -26.62
C LYS A 138 23.15 12.70 -27.81
N GLU A 139 23.14 11.58 -28.52
CA GLU A 139 22.27 11.34 -29.67
C GLU A 139 20.78 11.21 -29.26
N LEU A 140 20.49 10.53 -28.15
CA LEU A 140 19.13 10.46 -27.59
C LEU A 140 18.62 11.83 -27.14
N MET A 141 19.47 12.67 -26.53
CA MET A 141 19.11 14.05 -26.17
C MET A 141 18.84 14.91 -27.42
N ARG A 142 19.67 14.78 -28.46
CA ARG A 142 19.49 15.46 -29.75
C ARG A 142 18.22 15.00 -30.48
N ASN A 143 17.83 13.73 -30.33
CA ASN A 143 16.59 13.19 -30.88
C ASN A 143 15.36 13.55 -30.02
N ALA A 144 15.50 13.67 -28.70
CA ALA A 144 14.45 14.15 -27.82
C ALA A 144 14.12 15.63 -28.09
N GLU A 145 15.11 16.47 -28.40
CA GLU A 145 14.93 17.84 -28.92
C GLU A 145 14.09 17.89 -30.23
N ARG A 146 14.03 16.79 -30.97
CA ARG A 146 13.29 16.67 -32.24
C ARG A 146 11.82 16.26 -32.03
N VAL A 147 11.45 15.67 -30.89
CA VAL A 147 10.07 15.27 -30.58
C VAL A 147 9.27 16.52 -30.18
N GLY A 148 8.79 17.21 -31.22
CA GLY A 148 8.19 18.56 -31.13
C GLY A 148 8.18 19.30 -32.47
N GLY A 149 8.88 18.79 -33.50
CA GLY A 149 8.58 19.09 -34.90
C GLY A 149 9.23 20.34 -35.50
N PHE A 150 10.20 21.00 -34.85
CA PHE A 150 10.97 22.07 -35.50
C PHE A 150 12.44 21.69 -35.68
N PRO A 151 12.95 21.60 -36.93
CA PRO A 151 14.38 21.43 -37.15
C PRO A 151 15.15 22.70 -36.73
N LYS A 152 16.37 22.52 -36.20
CA LYS A 152 17.27 23.62 -35.86
C LYS A 152 17.55 24.43 -37.14
N ARG A 153 17.17 25.71 -37.17
CA ARG A 153 17.48 26.61 -38.28
C ARG A 153 19.01 26.72 -38.40
N ASP A 154 19.53 26.43 -39.59
CA ASP A 154 20.95 26.69 -39.89
C ASP A 154 21.25 28.17 -39.66
N GLU A 155 22.31 28.47 -38.92
CA GLU A 155 22.78 29.83 -38.68
C GLU A 155 23.25 30.44 -40.00
N GLY A 156 22.35 31.12 -40.70
CA GLY A 156 22.69 31.82 -41.95
C GLY A 156 21.53 32.17 -42.88
N GLN A 157 20.32 31.62 -42.69
CA GLN A 157 19.20 31.98 -43.57
C GLN A 157 18.30 33.07 -42.96
N LEU A 158 18.37 34.27 -43.56
CA LEU A 158 17.44 35.37 -43.30
C LEU A 158 16.00 34.93 -43.61
N SER A 159 15.13 35.18 -42.64
CA SER A 159 13.69 34.91 -42.67
C SER A 159 13.01 35.58 -43.87
N LYS A 160 12.84 34.84 -44.98
CA LYS A 160 11.84 35.15 -45.99
C LYS A 160 10.50 34.67 -45.45
N ASP A 161 9.81 35.54 -44.72
CA ASP A 161 8.33 35.58 -44.64
C ASP A 161 7.94 36.71 -43.68
N ARG A 162 8.21 37.94 -44.12
CA ARG A 162 7.30 39.05 -43.89
C ARG A 162 6.34 39.04 -45.08
N HIS A 163 5.07 39.36 -44.82
CA HIS A 163 3.91 39.44 -45.73
C HIS A 163 3.04 38.18 -45.77
N ARG A 164 2.12 38.03 -44.81
CA ARG A 164 0.70 38.38 -44.98
C ARG A 164 -0.04 38.33 -43.65
#